data_AF-A0AAC8ZWJ4-F1
#
_entry.id   AF-A0AAC8ZWJ4-F1
#
_cell.length_a   1.000
_cell.length_b   1.000
_cell.length_c   1.000
_cell.angle_alpha   90.00
_cell.angle_beta   90.00
_cell.angle_gamma   90.00
#
_symmetry.space_group_name_H-M   'P 1'
#
loop_
_entity.id
_entity.type
_entity.pdbx_description
1 polymer ?
#
loop_
_entity_poly.entity_id
_entity_poly.type
_entity_poly.pdbx_seq_one_letter_code
_entity_poly.pdbx_strand_id
1 'polypeptide(L)'
;MVSLSSYADVGGMAQSLQQSIDAAVKRVQQQAAGGTSGGAAGKVQEYEQSVNKSALNAAPFATNIGTLVKDTSRLNVFSSLAANDPADFYKFSVTSSGAATLGTVGDAGVRVQLMDRGGKVLADSNKDSGATYDAFQKLKSGQMTLDKGDYTLRIAREKDVPVKDAKSYGVQLRMGNYSKDYDTIAKQPAKGDNPFGNNAKLQGLASILGAGSSSSNPASMLLGASTSDYYAGRGSLLNALL
;
A
#
# COMPACT_ATOMS: atom_id res chain seq x y z
N MET A 1 61.57 -19.95 -3.25
CA MET A 1 60.94 -20.10 -1.91
C MET A 1 59.52 -19.57 -2.03
N VAL A 2 58.50 -20.42 -1.92
CA VAL A 2 57.08 -20.02 -2.01
C VAL A 2 56.55 -19.94 -0.59
N SER A 3 56.25 -18.74 -0.11
CA SER A 3 55.73 -18.50 1.25
C SER A 3 54.23 -18.82 1.29
N LEU A 4 53.86 -19.84 2.06
CA LEU A 4 52.47 -20.11 2.46
C LEU A 4 52.09 -19.15 3.59
N SER A 5 51.24 -18.16 3.33
CA SER A 5 50.74 -17.26 4.39
C SER A 5 49.36 -16.69 4.05
N SER A 6 48.34 -17.53 3.90
CA SER A 6 46.97 -17.06 3.56
C SER A 6 45.83 -17.73 4.34
N TYR A 7 46.04 -18.12 5.61
CA TYR A 7 44.99 -18.79 6.39
C TYR A 7 44.68 -18.16 7.78
N ALA A 8 45.24 -16.99 8.11
CA ALA A 8 45.01 -16.38 9.43
C ALA A 8 43.83 -15.39 9.51
N ASP A 9 43.26 -14.93 8.39
CA ASP A 9 42.27 -13.84 8.40
C ASP A 9 40.79 -14.26 8.49
N VAL A 10 40.47 -15.56 8.44
CA VAL A 10 39.07 -16.02 8.47
C VAL A 10 38.49 -16.05 9.89
N GLY A 11 39.34 -16.26 10.92
CA GLY A 11 38.91 -16.33 12.31
C GLY A 11 38.40 -15.00 12.88
N GLY A 12 39.04 -13.88 12.50
CA GLY A 12 38.64 -12.54 12.95
C GLY A 12 37.33 -12.04 12.31
N MET A 13 37.05 -12.45 11.07
CA MET A 13 35.80 -12.11 10.39
C MET A 13 34.59 -12.86 10.96
N ALA A 14 34.75 -14.10 11.41
CA ALA A 14 33.66 -14.86 12.02
C ALA A 14 33.22 -14.27 13.37
N GLN A 15 34.16 -13.77 14.19
CA GLN A 15 33.84 -13.12 15.47
C GLN A 15 33.18 -11.75 15.30
N SER A 16 33.61 -10.96 14.32
CA SER A 16 32.96 -9.66 14.03
C SER A 16 31.58 -9.85 13.42
N LEU A 17 31.37 -10.89 12.60
CA LEU A 17 30.05 -11.30 12.11
C LEU A 17 29.15 -11.72 13.27
N GLN A 18 29.61 -12.57 14.18
CA GLN A 18 28.82 -13.01 15.34
C GLN A 18 28.41 -11.83 16.23
N GLN A 19 29.34 -10.90 16.51
CA GLN A 19 29.04 -9.67 17.27
C GLN A 19 28.05 -8.76 16.54
N SER A 20 28.15 -8.67 15.22
CA SER A 20 27.21 -7.89 14.40
C SER A 20 25.82 -8.52 14.33
N ILE A 21 25.74 -9.85 14.34
CA ILE A 21 24.49 -10.61 14.40
C ILE A 21 23.84 -10.42 15.77
N ASP A 22 24.60 -10.55 16.87
CA ASP A 22 24.05 -10.32 18.22
C ASP A 22 23.60 -8.87 18.40
N ALA A 23 24.35 -7.90 17.85
CA ALA A 23 23.94 -6.49 17.87
C ALA A 23 22.71 -6.23 16.99
N ALA A 24 22.58 -6.91 15.84
CA ALA A 24 21.43 -6.81 14.95
C ALA A 24 20.19 -7.47 15.56
N VAL A 25 20.32 -8.66 16.14
CA VAL A 25 19.27 -9.37 16.87
C VAL A 25 18.84 -8.57 18.09
N LYS A 26 19.78 -8.00 18.84
CA LYS A 26 19.46 -7.10 19.96
C LYS A 26 18.76 -5.83 19.48
N ARG A 27 19.12 -5.26 18.32
CA ARG A 27 18.40 -4.12 17.71
C ARG A 27 17.01 -4.52 17.22
N VAL A 28 16.85 -5.70 16.64
CA VAL A 28 15.56 -6.26 16.20
C VAL A 28 14.66 -6.56 17.40
N GLN A 29 15.22 -7.14 18.47
CA GLN A 29 14.52 -7.34 19.74
C GLN A 29 14.22 -6.01 20.44
N GLN A 30 15.09 -5.00 20.35
CA GLN A 30 14.84 -3.64 20.85
C GLN A 30 13.90 -2.84 19.94
N GLN A 31 13.73 -3.18 18.67
CA GLN A 31 12.66 -2.64 17.82
C GLN A 31 11.34 -3.35 18.08
N ALA A 32 11.37 -4.64 18.42
CA ALA A 32 10.22 -5.41 18.87
C ALA A 32 9.78 -5.03 20.31
N ALA A 33 10.72 -4.63 21.17
CA ALA A 33 10.49 -4.22 22.55
C ALA A 33 10.40 -2.69 22.74
N GLY A 34 10.96 -1.89 21.82
CA GLY A 34 10.97 -0.42 21.84
C GLY A 34 9.81 0.23 21.11
N GLY A 35 8.92 -0.58 20.51
CA GLY A 35 7.56 -0.16 20.21
C GLY A 35 6.65 -0.40 21.42
N THR A 36 6.77 0.43 22.45
CA THR A 36 5.78 0.58 23.52
C THR A 36 4.43 0.83 22.84
N SER A 37 3.40 -0.02 22.86
CA SER A 37 2.88 -0.88 23.92
C SER A 37 1.89 -1.86 23.26
N GLY A 38 2.05 -3.18 23.45
CA GLY A 38 1.09 -4.15 22.92
C GLY A 38 1.59 -5.57 22.79
N GLY A 39 1.57 -6.34 23.88
CA GLY A 39 1.88 -7.77 23.86
C GLY A 39 0.65 -8.63 23.64
N ALA A 40 0.85 -9.91 23.33
CA ALA A 40 -0.20 -10.91 23.39
C ALA A 40 -0.78 -10.97 24.81
N ALA A 41 -2.08 -10.69 24.95
CA ALA A 41 -2.81 -10.81 26.21
C ALA A 41 -3.29 -12.26 26.39
N GLY A 42 -2.39 -13.15 26.81
CA GLY A 42 -2.70 -14.56 27.08
C GLY A 42 -2.69 -15.44 25.83
N LYS A 43 -3.53 -16.50 25.80
CA LYS A 43 -3.66 -17.40 24.63
C LYS A 43 -4.30 -16.62 23.48
N VAL A 44 -3.49 -16.29 22.48
CA VAL A 44 -3.94 -15.61 21.26
C VAL A 44 -4.79 -16.56 20.42
N GLN A 45 -5.95 -16.08 19.98
CA GLN A 45 -6.76 -16.78 18.98
C GLN A 45 -6.33 -16.31 17.59
N GLU A 46 -5.79 -17.22 16.79
CA GLU A 46 -5.34 -16.95 15.42
C GLU A 46 -6.47 -17.23 14.43
N TYR A 47 -6.71 -16.28 13.53
CA TYR A 47 -7.69 -16.35 12.47
C TYR A 47 -6.99 -16.08 11.14
N GLU A 48 -6.85 -17.09 10.30
CA GLU A 48 -6.31 -16.93 8.96
C GLU A 48 -7.44 -16.78 7.94
N GLN A 49 -7.32 -15.78 7.07
CA GLN A 49 -8.18 -15.62 5.91
C GLN A 49 -7.32 -15.40 4.65
N SER A 50 -7.57 -16.22 3.64
CA SER A 50 -7.09 -15.97 2.28
C SER A 50 -8.12 -15.12 1.53
N VAL A 51 -7.69 -13.98 0.98
CA VAL A 51 -8.53 -13.11 0.14
C VAL A 51 -7.85 -12.86 -1.18
N ASN A 52 -8.61 -12.91 -2.28
CA ASN A 52 -8.11 -12.42 -3.56
C ASN A 52 -8.19 -10.90 -3.55
N LYS A 53 -7.12 -10.25 -4.00
CA LYS A 53 -7.07 -8.82 -4.23
C LYS A 53 -8.07 -8.41 -5.30
N SER A 54 -8.55 -7.18 -5.20
CA SER A 54 -9.23 -6.53 -6.31
C SER A 54 -8.29 -6.43 -7.52
N ALA A 55 -8.82 -6.70 -8.71
CA ALA A 55 -8.12 -6.43 -9.97
C ALA A 55 -8.00 -4.92 -10.29
N LEU A 56 -8.67 -4.07 -9.50
CA LEU A 56 -8.63 -2.62 -9.62
C LEU A 56 -7.89 -1.97 -8.46
N ASN A 57 -6.95 -1.11 -8.83
CA ASN A 57 -6.07 -0.39 -7.93
C ASN A 57 -6.68 0.96 -7.51
N ALA A 58 -7.85 0.90 -6.88
CA ALA A 58 -8.53 2.09 -6.39
C ALA A 58 -9.16 1.86 -5.00
N ALA A 59 -9.17 2.91 -4.19
CA ALA A 59 -9.76 2.92 -2.84
C ALA A 59 -11.18 2.29 -2.73
N PRO A 60 -12.14 2.51 -3.64
CA PRO A 60 -13.46 1.87 -3.54
C PRO A 60 -13.42 0.33 -3.64
N PHE A 61 -12.39 -0.24 -4.29
CA PHE A 61 -12.19 -1.69 -4.40
C PHE A 61 -11.17 -2.22 -3.39
N ALA A 62 -10.89 -1.46 -2.33
CA ALA A 62 -9.98 -1.90 -1.29
C ALA A 62 -10.42 -3.23 -0.67
N THR A 63 -9.46 -4.12 -0.50
CA THR A 63 -9.65 -5.44 0.11
C THR A 63 -9.93 -5.26 1.60
N ASN A 64 -11.02 -5.82 2.11
CA ASN A 64 -11.34 -5.73 3.54
C ASN A 64 -10.42 -6.68 4.34
N ILE A 65 -9.70 -6.13 5.31
CA ILE A 65 -8.76 -6.87 6.17
C ILE A 65 -9.27 -6.99 7.62
N GLY A 66 -10.49 -6.52 7.89
CA GLY A 66 -11.17 -6.71 9.16
C GLY A 66 -11.34 -5.42 9.98
N THR A 67 -11.44 -5.61 11.29
CA THR A 67 -11.80 -4.55 12.24
C THR A 67 -10.75 -4.46 13.34
N LEU A 68 -10.20 -3.26 13.51
CA LEU A 68 -9.22 -2.93 14.53
C LEU A 68 -9.95 -2.49 15.82
N VAL A 69 -9.84 -3.34 16.83
CA VAL A 69 -10.41 -3.22 18.17
C VAL A 69 -9.26 -3.12 19.18
N LYS A 70 -9.24 -2.02 19.94
CA LYS A 70 -8.26 -1.77 21.00
C LYS A 70 -8.18 -2.95 22.00
N ASP A 71 -6.97 -3.32 22.38
CA ASP A 71 -6.63 -4.38 23.34
C ASP A 71 -7.15 -5.79 22.96
N THR A 72 -7.65 -5.94 21.73
CA THR A 72 -8.33 -7.16 21.28
C THR A 72 -7.76 -7.67 19.98
N SER A 73 -7.76 -6.89 18.91
CA SER A 73 -7.39 -7.38 17.58
C SER A 73 -6.02 -6.88 17.14
N ARG A 74 -5.29 -7.76 16.47
CA ARG A 74 -4.17 -7.43 15.61
C ARG A 74 -4.53 -7.84 14.18
N LEU A 75 -4.29 -6.96 13.21
CA LEU A 75 -4.54 -7.21 11.80
C LEU A 75 -3.19 -7.34 11.10
N ASN A 76 -2.90 -8.50 10.54
CA ASN A 76 -1.72 -8.71 9.71
C ASN A 76 -2.16 -8.91 8.26
N VAL A 77 -1.43 -8.32 7.33
CA VAL A 77 -1.67 -8.49 5.90
C VAL A 77 -0.36 -8.86 5.26
N PHE A 78 -0.32 -10.00 4.59
CA PHE A 78 0.82 -10.48 3.84
C PHE A 78 0.46 -10.54 2.37
N SER A 79 1.27 -9.89 1.53
CA SER A 79 1.05 -9.86 0.10
C SER A 79 2.31 -9.50 -0.69
N SER A 80 2.16 -9.39 -1.99
CA SER A 80 3.17 -8.86 -2.89
C SER A 80 2.52 -7.90 -3.89
N LEU A 81 3.21 -6.82 -4.26
CA LEU A 81 2.91 -6.06 -5.47
C LEU A 81 3.41 -6.90 -6.65
N ALA A 82 2.50 -7.31 -7.54
CA ALA A 82 2.89 -8.05 -8.74
C ALA A 82 3.65 -7.17 -9.74
N ALA A 83 4.21 -7.80 -10.77
CA ALA A 83 4.76 -7.05 -11.89
C ALA A 83 3.63 -6.23 -12.56
N ASN A 84 3.90 -4.95 -12.85
CA ASN A 84 2.93 -3.96 -13.34
C ASN A 84 1.79 -3.61 -12.37
N ASP A 85 1.90 -4.00 -11.10
CA ASP A 85 0.97 -3.58 -10.06
C ASP A 85 1.51 -2.32 -9.34
N PRO A 86 0.95 -1.13 -9.61
CA PRO A 86 1.43 0.11 -9.02
C PRO A 86 1.05 0.26 -7.54
N ALA A 87 -0.10 -0.27 -7.12
CA ALA A 87 -0.60 -0.08 -5.76
C ALA A 87 -1.75 -1.01 -5.38
N ASP A 88 -1.71 -1.48 -4.14
CA ASP A 88 -2.79 -2.18 -3.46
C ASP A 88 -3.51 -1.27 -2.47
N PHE A 89 -4.80 -1.53 -2.29
CA PHE A 89 -5.64 -0.84 -1.31
C PHE A 89 -6.27 -1.86 -0.37
N TYR A 90 -6.13 -1.62 0.93
CA TYR A 90 -6.74 -2.39 2.00
C TYR A 90 -7.62 -1.47 2.85
N LYS A 91 -8.80 -1.94 3.23
CA LYS A 91 -9.70 -1.20 4.12
C LYS A 91 -9.89 -1.93 5.43
N PHE A 92 -9.93 -1.18 6.51
CA PHE A 92 -10.24 -1.67 7.85
C PHE A 92 -11.07 -0.63 8.59
N SER A 93 -11.82 -1.09 9.59
CA SER A 93 -12.62 -0.20 10.45
C SER A 93 -12.04 -0.20 11.86
N VAL A 94 -12.02 0.95 12.51
CA VAL A 94 -11.62 1.12 13.91
C VAL A 94 -12.89 1.28 14.75
N THR A 95 -13.07 0.47 15.79
CA THR A 95 -14.30 0.50 16.63
C THR A 95 -14.21 1.48 17.78
N SER A 96 -13.00 1.77 18.26
CA SER A 96 -12.72 2.60 19.43
C SER A 96 -11.48 3.45 19.21
N SER A 97 -11.54 4.71 19.65
CA SER A 97 -10.39 5.60 19.54
C SER A 97 -9.22 5.10 20.38
N GLY A 98 -8.00 5.22 19.86
CA GLY A 98 -6.80 4.86 20.59
C GLY A 98 -5.53 4.90 19.75
N ALA A 99 -4.39 4.77 20.43
CA ALA A 99 -3.09 4.80 19.79
C ALA A 99 -2.86 3.52 18.96
N ALA A 100 -2.69 3.70 17.65
CA ALA A 100 -2.43 2.63 16.71
C ALA A 100 -0.93 2.51 16.44
N THR A 101 -0.47 1.26 16.33
CA THR A 101 0.89 0.89 15.93
C THR A 101 0.84 0.21 14.57
N LEU A 102 1.68 0.67 13.64
CA LEU A 102 1.89 0.03 12.34
C LEU A 102 3.28 -0.62 12.28
N GLY A 103 3.30 -1.94 12.13
CA GLY A 103 4.48 -2.70 11.71
C GLY A 103 4.51 -2.83 10.19
N THR A 104 5.70 -2.68 9.60
CA THR A 104 5.92 -2.89 8.17
C THR A 104 7.16 -3.75 7.98
N VAL A 105 7.05 -4.81 7.21
CA VAL A 105 8.15 -5.67 6.76
C VAL A 105 8.03 -5.83 5.24
N GLY A 106 9.13 -5.90 4.51
CA GLY A 106 9.05 -6.09 3.06
C GLY A 106 10.27 -5.62 2.33
N ASP A 107 10.21 -5.78 1.02
CA ASP A 107 11.26 -5.35 0.11
C ASP A 107 11.41 -3.83 0.11
N ALA A 108 12.63 -3.34 -0.09
CA ALA A 108 12.88 -1.92 -0.28
C ALA A 108 12.12 -1.38 -1.51
N GLY A 109 11.64 -0.14 -1.41
CA GLY A 109 10.91 0.54 -2.46
C GLY A 109 9.38 0.43 -2.37
N VAL A 110 8.86 0.03 -1.21
CA VAL A 110 7.41 -0.01 -0.93
C VAL A 110 7.01 1.19 -0.08
N ARG A 111 6.11 2.00 -0.62
CA ARG A 111 5.49 3.15 0.05
C ARG A 111 4.19 2.71 0.73
N VAL A 112 4.01 3.11 1.98
CA VAL A 112 2.80 2.84 2.78
C VAL A 112 2.13 4.15 3.13
N GLN A 113 0.85 4.26 2.83
CA GLN A 113 0.04 5.43 3.14
C GLN A 113 -1.22 5.02 3.90
N LEU A 114 -1.50 5.69 5.01
CA LEU A 114 -2.77 5.59 5.72
C LEU A 114 -3.66 6.75 5.30
N MET A 115 -4.90 6.45 4.94
CA MET A 115 -5.90 7.42 4.50
C MET A 115 -7.17 7.28 5.33
N ASP A 116 -7.88 8.38 5.54
CA ASP A 116 -9.23 8.34 6.06
C ASP A 116 -10.25 7.84 5.02
N ARG A 117 -11.51 7.71 5.42
CA ARG A 117 -12.63 7.36 4.54
C ARG A 117 -12.80 8.32 3.35
N GLY A 118 -12.38 9.58 3.48
CA GLY A 118 -12.43 10.58 2.43
C GLY A 118 -11.26 10.50 1.45
N GLY A 119 -10.29 9.61 1.68
CA GLY A 119 -9.08 9.49 0.86
C GLY A 119 -7.99 10.50 1.22
N LYS A 120 -8.14 11.27 2.30
CA LYS A 120 -7.09 12.17 2.77
C LYS A 120 -5.98 11.36 3.42
N VAL A 121 -4.75 11.57 2.95
CA VAL A 121 -3.55 10.95 3.54
C VAL A 121 -3.35 11.51 4.95
N LEU A 122 -3.36 10.61 5.93
CA LEU A 122 -3.10 10.89 7.33
C LEU A 122 -1.65 10.59 7.71
N ALA A 123 -1.06 9.56 7.12
CA ALA A 123 0.32 9.16 7.33
C ALA A 123 0.93 8.61 6.03
N ASP A 124 2.20 8.88 5.78
CA ASP A 124 2.91 8.51 4.55
C ASP A 124 4.35 8.08 4.85
N SER A 125 4.78 6.92 4.36
CA SER A 125 6.14 6.43 4.59
C SER A 125 7.21 7.16 3.78
N ASN A 126 6.83 7.98 2.79
CA ASN A 126 7.79 8.76 2.03
C ASN A 126 8.32 9.94 2.87
N LYS A 127 9.65 9.98 3.05
CA LYS A 127 10.39 10.98 3.84
C LYS A 127 10.15 12.42 3.38
N ASP A 128 9.85 12.60 2.11
CA ASP A 128 9.61 13.92 1.51
C ASP A 128 8.18 14.43 1.75
N SER A 129 7.34 13.69 2.47
CA SER A 129 5.90 14.01 2.66
C SER A 129 5.63 14.93 3.88
N GLY A 130 6.68 15.49 4.49
CA GLY A 130 6.59 16.45 5.58
C GLY A 130 5.77 15.95 6.78
N ALA A 131 4.73 16.69 7.17
CA ALA A 131 3.90 16.37 8.34
C ALA A 131 3.26 14.97 8.29
N THR A 132 2.98 14.44 7.10
CA THR A 132 2.44 13.07 6.96
C THR A 132 3.50 11.99 7.17
N TYR A 133 4.77 12.30 6.94
CA TYR A 133 5.88 11.44 7.32
C TYR A 133 6.07 11.41 8.84
N ASP A 134 5.97 12.56 9.52
CA ASP A 134 6.00 12.60 10.99
C ASP A 134 4.83 11.81 11.59
N ALA A 135 3.64 11.91 11.00
CA ALA A 135 2.49 11.12 11.39
C ALA A 135 2.72 9.61 11.15
N PHE A 136 3.41 9.23 10.08
CA PHE A 136 3.81 7.84 9.84
C PHE A 136 4.79 7.33 10.89
N GLN A 137 5.77 8.14 11.29
CA GLN A 137 6.70 7.78 12.34
C GLN A 137 5.97 7.62 13.69
N LYS A 138 4.99 8.48 13.99
CA LYS A 138 4.10 8.33 15.15
C LYS A 138 3.23 7.08 15.05
N LEU A 139 2.73 6.74 13.87
CA LEU A 139 1.96 5.53 13.63
C LEU A 139 2.83 4.28 13.85
N LYS A 140 4.09 4.30 13.41
CA LYS A 140 5.04 3.20 13.64
C LYS A 140 5.41 3.04 15.11
N SER A 141 5.55 4.16 15.85
CA SER A 141 5.91 4.14 17.27
C SER A 141 4.72 3.91 18.20
N GLY A 142 3.50 3.78 17.68
CA GLY A 142 2.31 3.60 18.53
C GLY A 142 1.84 4.89 19.21
N GLN A 143 2.18 6.06 18.67
CA GLN A 143 1.85 7.39 19.21
C GLN A 143 0.74 8.10 18.44
N MET A 144 0.34 7.58 17.28
CA MET A 144 -0.76 8.15 16.49
C MET A 144 -2.09 7.58 16.94
N THR A 145 -2.98 8.44 17.41
CA THR A 145 -4.37 8.07 17.72
C THR A 145 -5.18 7.96 16.43
N LEU A 146 -5.86 6.83 16.25
CA LEU A 146 -6.93 6.67 15.27
C LEU A 146 -8.27 6.72 16.01
N ASP A 147 -9.22 7.46 15.45
CA ASP A 147 -10.56 7.54 15.98
C ASP A 147 -11.44 6.41 15.42
N LYS A 148 -12.63 6.27 15.98
CA LYS A 148 -13.63 5.34 15.42
C LYS A 148 -13.97 5.78 13.99
N GLY A 149 -13.77 4.90 13.02
CA GLY A 149 -14.02 5.20 11.62
C GLY A 149 -13.46 4.17 10.66
N ASP A 150 -13.66 4.41 9.37
CA ASP A 150 -13.10 3.58 8.30
C ASP A 150 -11.81 4.21 7.77
N TYR A 151 -10.82 3.36 7.55
CA TYR A 151 -9.50 3.75 7.07
C TYR A 151 -9.10 2.88 5.90
N THR A 152 -8.25 3.46 5.05
CA THR A 152 -7.67 2.76 3.90
C THR A 152 -6.16 2.81 3.98
N LEU A 153 -5.52 1.66 3.91
CA LEU A 153 -4.09 1.52 3.75
C LEU A 153 -3.77 1.33 2.27
N ARG A 154 -3.00 2.23 1.70
CA ARG A 154 -2.46 2.11 0.34
C ARG A 154 -1.01 1.67 0.40
N ILE A 155 -0.72 0.55 -0.24
CA ILE A 155 0.64 0.02 -0.40
C ILE A 155 1.01 0.20 -1.85
N ALA A 156 1.99 1.05 -2.16
CA ALA A 156 2.37 1.39 -3.51
C ALA A 156 3.86 1.20 -3.73
N ARG A 157 4.28 1.10 -5.00
CA ARG A 157 5.71 1.22 -5.32
C ARG A 157 6.14 2.68 -5.17
N GLU A 158 7.36 2.89 -4.68
CA GLU A 158 7.99 4.21 -4.77
C GLU A 158 8.19 4.60 -6.25
N LYS A 159 8.20 5.91 -6.53
CA LYS A 159 8.14 6.46 -7.88
C LYS A 159 9.28 5.99 -8.80
N ASP A 160 10.43 5.66 -8.21
CA ASP A 160 11.65 5.29 -8.93
C ASP A 160 11.92 3.78 -8.92
N VAL A 161 10.98 2.97 -8.42
CA VAL A 161 11.13 1.51 -8.33
C VAL A 161 10.55 0.85 -9.59
N PRO A 162 11.34 0.07 -10.35
CA PRO A 162 10.84 -0.61 -11.53
C PRO A 162 9.64 -1.49 -11.23
N VAL A 163 8.58 -1.34 -12.04
CA VAL A 163 7.32 -2.13 -11.92
C VAL A 163 7.49 -3.59 -12.34
N LYS A 164 8.64 -3.96 -12.90
CA LYS A 164 8.93 -5.31 -13.42
C LYS A 164 9.19 -6.35 -12.33
N ASP A 165 9.67 -5.92 -11.16
CA ASP A 165 10.09 -6.84 -10.10
C ASP A 165 8.97 -6.97 -9.08
N ALA A 166 8.47 -8.18 -8.80
CA ALA A 166 7.50 -8.37 -7.72
C ALA A 166 8.11 -7.91 -6.38
N LYS A 167 7.30 -7.27 -5.52
CA LYS A 167 7.75 -6.76 -4.21
C LYS A 167 6.88 -7.34 -3.12
N SER A 168 7.45 -8.15 -2.24
CA SER A 168 6.75 -8.74 -1.11
C SER A 168 6.69 -7.76 0.05
N TYR A 169 5.57 -7.73 0.76
CA TYR A 169 5.39 -6.91 1.95
C TYR A 169 4.44 -7.57 2.94
N GLY A 170 4.63 -7.20 4.20
CA GLY A 170 3.79 -7.51 5.33
C GLY A 170 3.50 -6.22 6.10
N VAL A 171 2.24 -6.00 6.43
CA VAL A 171 1.82 -4.90 7.29
C VAL A 171 1.07 -5.45 8.48
N GLN A 172 1.28 -4.84 9.63
CA GLN A 172 0.67 -5.23 10.89
C GLN A 172 0.07 -4.00 11.55
N LEU A 173 -1.22 -4.01 11.87
CA LEU A 173 -1.88 -2.98 12.65
C LEU A 173 -2.35 -3.54 13.99
N ARG A 174 -2.08 -2.81 15.06
CA ARG A 174 -2.60 -3.11 16.41
C ARG A 174 -2.87 -1.84 17.19
N MET A 175 -3.67 -1.95 18.25
CA MET A 175 -3.94 -0.87 19.19
C MET A 175 -3.83 -1.40 20.62
N GLY A 176 -2.69 -1.14 21.28
CA GLY A 176 -2.42 -1.74 22.59
C GLY A 176 -2.16 -3.24 22.50
N ASN A 177 -2.61 -3.99 23.51
CA ASN A 177 -2.45 -5.44 23.56
C ASN A 177 -3.38 -6.13 22.54
N TYR A 178 -3.27 -7.45 22.41
CA TYR A 178 -4.18 -8.21 21.54
C TYR A 178 -4.44 -9.61 22.09
N SER A 179 -5.67 -10.10 21.92
CA SER A 179 -6.08 -11.47 22.24
C SER A 179 -6.51 -12.25 20.99
N LYS A 180 -6.76 -11.54 19.88
CA LYS A 180 -7.13 -12.08 18.57
C LYS A 180 -6.16 -11.57 17.51
N ASP A 181 -5.70 -12.48 16.69
CA ASP A 181 -4.80 -12.19 15.58
C ASP A 181 -5.48 -12.56 14.28
N TYR A 182 -5.57 -11.62 13.36
CA TYR A 182 -6.23 -11.77 12.08
C TYR A 182 -5.18 -11.71 10.98
N ASP A 183 -4.80 -12.87 10.47
CA ASP A 183 -3.84 -13.02 9.39
C ASP A 183 -4.56 -13.02 8.05
N THR A 184 -4.34 -11.98 7.27
CA THR A 184 -4.90 -11.84 5.93
C THR A 184 -3.82 -12.12 4.89
N ILE A 185 -3.95 -13.24 4.17
CA ILE A 185 -3.10 -13.54 3.02
C ILE A 185 -3.80 -13.00 1.78
N ALA A 186 -3.35 -11.83 1.29
CA ALA A 186 -3.90 -11.21 0.11
C ALA A 186 -3.21 -11.76 -1.14
N LYS A 187 -3.89 -12.67 -1.85
CA LYS A 187 -3.44 -13.31 -3.08
C LYS A 187 -3.73 -12.40 -4.27
N GLN A 188 -2.92 -12.50 -5.33
CA GLN A 188 -3.14 -11.79 -6.57
C GLN A 188 -4.53 -12.09 -7.15
N PRO A 189 -5.18 -11.13 -7.86
CA PRO A 189 -6.46 -11.37 -8.50
C PRO A 189 -6.36 -12.57 -9.44
N ALA A 190 -7.42 -13.38 -9.52
CA ALA A 190 -7.45 -14.46 -10.49
C ALA A 190 -7.36 -13.88 -11.91
N LYS A 191 -6.76 -14.63 -12.85
CA LYS A 191 -6.67 -14.18 -14.25
C LYS A 191 -8.10 -14.01 -14.81
N GLY A 192 -8.50 -12.77 -15.07
CA GLY A 192 -9.85 -12.43 -15.54
C GLY A 192 -10.85 -12.00 -14.46
N ASP A 193 -10.41 -11.81 -13.21
CA ASP A 193 -11.27 -11.25 -12.15
C ASP A 193 -11.65 -9.81 -12.49
N ASN A 194 -12.96 -9.54 -12.58
CA ASN A 194 -13.50 -8.20 -12.80
C ASN A 194 -14.48 -7.90 -11.65
N PRO A 195 -14.20 -6.92 -10.76
CA PRO A 195 -15.09 -6.59 -9.64
C PRO A 195 -16.44 -6.00 -10.08
N PHE A 196 -16.63 -5.79 -11.39
CA PHE A 196 -17.86 -5.32 -12.02
C PHE A 196 -18.58 -6.38 -12.87
N GLY A 197 -18.06 -7.61 -12.95
CA GLY A 197 -18.57 -8.64 -13.85
C GLY A 197 -18.49 -8.26 -15.34
N ASN A 198 -19.40 -8.79 -16.16
CA ASN A 198 -19.46 -8.56 -17.62
C ASN A 198 -20.10 -7.21 -18.02
N ASN A 199 -20.29 -6.27 -17.10
CA ASN A 199 -20.93 -4.99 -17.41
C ASN A 199 -19.98 -4.02 -18.11
N ALA A 200 -20.06 -3.98 -19.44
CA ALA A 200 -19.21 -3.14 -20.31
C ALA A 200 -19.19 -1.64 -19.94
N LYS A 201 -20.31 -1.08 -19.45
CA LYS A 201 -20.37 0.33 -19.01
C LYS A 201 -19.56 0.59 -17.74
N LEU A 202 -19.57 -0.35 -16.80
CA LEU A 202 -18.79 -0.26 -15.56
C LEU A 202 -17.32 -0.58 -15.80
N GLN A 203 -17.01 -1.44 -16.77
CA GLN A 203 -15.65 -1.68 -17.25
C GLN A 203 -15.03 -0.42 -17.87
N GLY A 204 -15.79 0.34 -18.67
CA GLY A 204 -15.32 1.63 -19.21
C GLY A 204 -14.99 2.65 -18.12
N LEU A 205 -15.80 2.68 -17.05
CA LEU A 205 -15.54 3.54 -15.89
C LEU A 205 -14.35 3.04 -15.05
N ALA A 206 -14.16 1.72 -14.94
CA ALA A 206 -13.01 1.08 -14.30
C ALA A 206 -11.69 1.47 -14.98
N SER A 207 -11.67 1.46 -16.31
CA SER A 207 -10.50 1.87 -17.10
C SER A 207 -10.16 3.33 -16.89
N ILE A 208 -11.17 4.20 -16.73
CA ILE A 208 -10.98 5.63 -16.45
C ILE A 208 -10.50 5.86 -15.01
N LEU A 209 -11.01 5.10 -14.03
CA LEU A 209 -10.63 5.21 -12.62
C LEU A 209 -9.28 4.54 -12.29
N GLY A 210 -8.95 3.44 -12.96
CA GLY A 210 -7.68 2.70 -12.81
C GLY A 210 -6.50 3.31 -13.57
N ALA A 211 -6.76 4.16 -14.58
CA ALA A 211 -5.72 4.90 -15.31
C ALA A 211 -5.15 6.11 -14.54
N GLY A 212 -5.56 6.33 -13.28
CA GLY A 212 -5.20 7.48 -12.45
C GLY A 212 -3.73 7.59 -12.02
N SER A 213 -2.77 6.96 -12.70
CA SER A 213 -1.33 7.15 -12.43
C SER A 213 -0.45 7.18 -13.67
N SER A 214 -0.99 7.34 -14.88
CA SER A 214 -0.17 7.69 -16.05
C SER A 214 -0.95 8.58 -17.02
N SER A 215 -0.38 9.75 -17.24
CA SER A 215 -0.85 10.85 -18.08
C SER A 215 -1.36 10.44 -19.47
N SER A 216 -2.63 10.75 -19.75
CA SER A 216 -3.07 11.47 -20.95
C SER A 216 -4.58 11.71 -20.86
N ASN A 217 -4.99 12.97 -20.90
CA ASN A 217 -6.39 13.43 -20.88
C ASN A 217 -7.33 12.58 -21.77
N PRO A 218 -8.34 11.88 -21.20
CA PRO A 218 -9.48 11.40 -21.98
C PRO A 218 -10.59 12.47 -22.11
N ALA A 219 -10.47 13.61 -21.41
CA ALA A 219 -11.48 14.67 -21.39
C ALA A 219 -11.66 15.40 -22.74
N SER A 220 -10.72 15.26 -23.67
CA SER A 220 -10.80 15.86 -25.01
C SER A 220 -11.47 14.96 -26.07
N MET A 221 -11.89 13.73 -25.73
CA MET A 221 -12.62 12.85 -26.66
C MET A 221 -14.14 12.81 -26.44
N LEU A 222 -14.63 13.43 -25.36
CA LEU A 222 -16.07 13.52 -25.10
C LEU A 222 -16.71 14.80 -25.68
N LEU A 223 -15.91 15.75 -26.16
CA LEU A 223 -16.36 17.05 -26.63
C LEU A 223 -15.71 17.42 -27.97
N GLY A 224 -16.09 16.73 -29.04
CA GLY A 224 -15.75 17.18 -30.40
C GLY A 224 -15.58 16.07 -31.43
N ALA A 225 -16.70 15.56 -31.94
CA ALA A 225 -16.77 14.96 -33.28
C ALA A 225 -18.26 14.79 -33.68
N SER A 226 -18.88 15.89 -34.10
CA SER A 226 -20.06 15.86 -34.96
C SER A 226 -19.68 16.55 -36.27
N THR A 227 -18.89 15.83 -37.06
CA THR A 227 -18.81 15.88 -38.53
C THR A 227 -19.89 14.91 -39.03
N SER A 228 -20.69 15.12 -40.05
CA SER A 228 -20.81 16.11 -41.11
C SER A 228 -22.19 15.86 -41.73
N ASP A 229 -22.94 16.89 -42.09
CA ASP A 229 -24.01 16.72 -43.07
C ASP A 229 -23.80 17.68 -44.25
N TYR A 230 -23.80 17.05 -45.42
CA TYR A 230 -23.69 17.60 -46.75
C TYR A 230 -24.71 18.72 -46.99
N TYR A 231 -24.30 19.86 -47.52
CA TYR A 231 -25.03 20.50 -48.64
C TYR A 231 -24.08 21.37 -49.46
N ALA A 232 -23.97 21.00 -50.72
CA ALA A 232 -23.36 21.77 -51.79
C ALA A 232 -24.27 22.95 -52.19
N GLY A 233 -23.66 24.07 -52.59
CA GLY A 233 -24.27 24.92 -53.61
C GLY A 233 -24.10 26.43 -53.41
N ARG A 234 -23.36 27.01 -54.36
CA ARG A 234 -23.57 28.34 -54.99
C ARG A 234 -23.36 29.54 -54.05
N GLY A 235 -22.29 30.31 -54.24
CA GLY A 235 -22.21 31.33 -55.29
C GLY A 235 -22.33 32.69 -54.60
N SER A 236 -21.23 33.42 -54.48
CA SER A 236 -20.94 34.58 -55.32
C SER A 236 -21.22 35.91 -54.59
N LEU A 237 -20.27 36.82 -54.78
CA LEU A 237 -20.39 38.28 -54.75
C LEU A 237 -20.10 39.06 -53.45
N LEU A 238 -19.05 39.86 -53.58
CA LEU A 238 -19.01 41.31 -53.34
C LEU A 238 -18.67 41.81 -51.94
N ASN A 239 -17.38 42.13 -51.83
CA ASN A 239 -16.86 43.42 -51.38
C ASN A 239 -17.81 44.61 -51.62
N ALA A 240 -18.22 45.34 -50.57
CA ALA A 240 -18.23 46.82 -50.43
C ALA A 240 -19.16 47.29 -49.28
N LEU A 241 -18.77 48.40 -48.64
CA LEU A 241 -19.36 49.07 -47.48
C LEU A 241 -20.81 49.57 -47.65
N LEU A 242 -21.46 49.79 -46.49
CA LEU A 242 -22.81 50.28 -46.16
C LEU A 242 -23.89 49.20 -45.97
#